data_AF-A0A521KQQ9-F1
#
_entry.id   AF-A0A521KQQ9-F1
#
_cell.length_a   1.000
_cell.length_b   1.000
_cell.length_c   1.000
_cell.angle_alpha   90.00
_cell.angle_beta   90.00
_cell.angle_gamma   90.00
#
_symmetry.space_group_name_H-M   'P 1'
#
loop_
_entity.id
_entity.type
_entity.pdbx_description
1 polymer ?
#
loop_
_entity_poly.entity_id
_entity_poly.type
_entity_poly.pdbx_seq_one_letter_code
_entity_poly.pdbx_strand_id
1 'polypeptide(L)' 'MATRKRLTRDIEADYPPAKFAEKLRRLADCIEAGKPFRIQVAGERIAVPLGATISIEHERIGDEEELEFQLRWPHK' A
#
# COMPACT_ATOMS: atom_id res chain seq x y z
N MET A 1 -20.36 -17.96 11.89
CA MET A 1 -19.10 -17.29 12.29
C MET A 1 -19.30 -15.80 12.11
N ALA A 2 -19.16 -15.00 13.18
CA ALA A 2 -19.36 -13.56 13.09
C ALA A 2 -18.26 -12.92 12.24
N THR A 3 -18.62 -12.34 11.10
CA THR A 3 -17.72 -11.55 10.28
C THR A 3 -17.31 -10.33 11.12
N ARG A 4 -16.05 -10.28 11.58
CA ARG A 4 -15.52 -9.09 12.25
C ARG A 4 -15.63 -7.93 11.26
N LYS A 5 -16.46 -6.93 11.58
CA LYS A 5 -16.53 -5.67 10.83
C LYS A 5 -15.13 -5.05 10.85
N ARG A 6 -14.48 -4.93 9.69
CA ARG A 6 -13.23 -4.17 9.57
C ARG A 6 -13.52 -2.73 9.98
N LEU A 7 -12.75 -2.21 10.92
CA LEU A 7 -12.82 -0.81 11.30
C LEU A 7 -12.35 0.05 10.12
N THR A 8 -12.95 1.24 9.98
CA THR A 8 -12.41 2.29 9.10
C THR A 8 -10.99 2.61 9.56
N ARG A 9 -10.03 2.52 8.65
CA ARG A 9 -8.61 2.66 8.93
C ARG A 9 -8.04 3.74 8.01
N ASP A 10 -7.62 4.84 8.63
CA ASP A 10 -6.95 5.96 7.98
C ASP A 10 -5.67 6.22 8.77
N ILE A 11 -4.53 5.78 8.22
CA ILE A 11 -3.25 5.75 8.94
C ILE A 11 -2.13 6.01 7.93
N GLU A 12 -1.35 7.05 8.21
CA GLU A 12 -0.05 7.31 7.61
C GLU A 12 1.06 6.74 8.50
N ALA A 13 2.16 6.28 7.89
CA ALA A 13 3.29 5.74 8.64
C ALA A 13 4.61 6.08 7.95
N ASP A 14 5.43 6.86 8.63
CA ASP A 14 6.78 7.19 8.17
C ASP A 14 7.74 6.00 8.30
N TYR A 15 8.69 5.94 7.38
CA TYR A 15 9.77 4.95 7.40
C TYR A 15 11.12 5.61 7.15
N PRO A 16 12.19 5.12 7.80
CA PRO A 16 13.55 5.44 7.38
C PRO A 16 13.77 5.06 5.89
N PRO A 17 14.57 5.84 5.13
CA PRO A 17 14.72 5.65 3.68
C PRO A 17 15.06 4.21 3.26
N ALA A 18 15.94 3.54 4.00
CA ALA A 18 16.32 2.15 3.73
C ALA A 18 15.12 1.18 3.83
N LYS A 19 14.24 1.37 4.82
CA LYS A 19 13.05 0.55 5.03
C LYS A 19 11.95 0.85 4.02
N PHE A 20 11.84 2.10 3.59
CA PHE A 20 10.96 2.47 2.49
C PHE A 20 11.42 1.81 1.17
N ALA A 21 12.70 1.96 0.82
CA ALA A 21 13.27 1.34 -0.39
C ALA A 21 13.17 -0.21 -0.37
N GLU A 22 13.37 -0.85 0.79
CA GLU A 22 13.18 -2.29 0.95
C GLU A 22 11.75 -2.73 0.58
N LYS A 23 10.72 -1.97 1.00
CA LYS A 23 9.32 -2.26 0.67
C LYS A 23 9.05 -2.08 -0.82
N LEU A 24 9.58 -1.01 -1.44
CA LEU A 24 9.42 -0.77 -2.87
C LEU A 24 10.03 -1.90 -3.71
N ARG A 25 11.23 -2.37 -3.37
CA ARG A 25 11.85 -3.50 -4.09
C ARG A 25 11.01 -4.77 -3.97
N ARG A 26 10.54 -5.10 -2.77
CA ARG A 26 9.67 -6.26 -2.56
C ARG A 26 8.34 -6.16 -3.31
N LEU A 27 7.79 -4.95 -3.43
CA LEU A 27 6.61 -4.69 -4.24
C LEU A 27 6.91 -4.91 -5.72
N ALA A 28 8.00 -4.33 -6.25
CA ALA A 28 8.45 -4.53 -7.62
C ALA A 28 8.64 -6.01 -7.96
N ASP A 29 9.37 -6.76 -7.12
CA ASP A 29 9.59 -8.20 -7.29
C ASP A 29 8.26 -8.97 -7.39
N CYS A 30 7.25 -8.59 -6.61
CA CYS A 30 5.93 -9.23 -6.61
C CYS A 30 5.11 -8.88 -7.86
N ILE A 31 5.17 -7.63 -8.32
CA ILE A 31 4.53 -7.18 -9.56
C ILE A 31 5.13 -7.95 -10.75
N GLU A 32 6.45 -7.95 -10.88
CA GLU A 32 7.16 -8.61 -11.98
C GLU A 32 6.96 -10.13 -11.98
N ALA A 33 6.91 -10.76 -10.80
CA ALA A 33 6.67 -12.19 -10.67
C ALA A 33 5.18 -12.59 -10.77
N GLY A 34 4.25 -11.65 -10.89
CA GLY A 34 2.81 -11.94 -10.87
C GLY A 34 2.36 -12.61 -9.57
N LYS A 35 2.86 -12.14 -8.41
CA LYS A 35 2.56 -12.69 -7.07
C LYS A 35 1.85 -11.66 -6.17
N PRO A 36 0.91 -12.08 -5.30
CA PRO A 36 0.31 -11.17 -4.31
C PRO A 36 1.38 -10.55 -3.41
N PHE A 37 1.30 -9.24 -3.17
CA PHE A 37 2.22 -8.54 -2.28
C PHE A 37 1.72 -8.57 -0.83
N ARG A 38 2.60 -8.88 0.12
CA ARG A 38 2.28 -8.86 1.55
C ARG A 38 3.12 -7.82 2.28
N ILE A 39 2.45 -6.96 3.03
CA ILE A 39 3.07 -5.87 3.79
C ILE A 39 2.48 -5.79 5.19
N GLN A 40 3.25 -5.24 6.13
CA GLN A 40 2.75 -4.83 7.44
C GLN A 40 2.83 -3.32 7.56
N VAL A 41 1.71 -2.69 7.96
CA VAL A 41 1.59 -1.25 8.18
C VAL A 41 0.91 -1.02 9.52
N ALA A 42 1.52 -0.26 10.42
CA ALA A 42 1.01 0.03 11.78
C ALA A 42 0.47 -1.23 12.50
N GLY A 43 1.20 -2.34 12.43
CA GLY A 43 0.84 -3.60 13.08
C GLY A 43 -0.15 -4.51 12.34
N GLU A 44 -0.83 -4.03 11.28
CA GLU A 44 -1.73 -4.86 10.48
C GLU A 44 -0.98 -5.49 9.30
N ARG A 45 -1.20 -6.80 9.08
CA ARG A 45 -0.75 -7.51 7.87
C ARG A 45 -1.79 -7.37 6.76
N ILE A 46 -1.37 -6.79 5.65
CA ILE A 46 -2.18 -6.54 4.46
C ILE A 46 -1.68 -7.45 3.34
N ALA A 47 -2.62 -8.12 2.65
CA ALA A 47 -2.35 -8.89 1.45
C ALA A 47 -2.98 -8.17 0.26
N VAL A 48 -2.13 -7.55 -0.57
CA VAL A 48 -2.55 -6.89 -1.80
C VAL A 48 -2.79 -7.97 -2.87
N PRO A 49 -3.98 -8.00 -3.50
CA PRO A 49 -4.29 -8.99 -4.52
C PRO A 49 -3.58 -8.67 -5.84
N LEU A 50 -3.44 -9.70 -6.71
CA LEU A 50 -2.87 -9.55 -8.06
C LEU A 50 -3.66 -8.58 -8.95
N GLY A 51 -4.97 -8.51 -8.75
CA GLY A 51 -5.86 -7.61 -9.50
C GLY A 51 -5.97 -6.21 -8.91
N ALA A 52 -5.05 -5.79 -8.04
CA ALA A 52 -5.01 -4.41 -7.59
C ALA A 52 -4.63 -3.51 -8.77
N THR A 53 -5.36 -2.41 -8.93
CA THR A 53 -4.96 -1.33 -9.83
C THR A 53 -3.73 -0.65 -9.26
N ILE A 54 -2.71 -0.43 -10.10
CA ILE A 54 -1.47 0.24 -9.75
C ILE A 54 -1.44 1.58 -10.47
N SER A 55 -1.21 2.66 -9.75
CA SER A 55 -1.13 4.02 -10.28
C SER A 55 -0.07 4.83 -9.55
N ILE A 56 0.38 5.91 -10.18
CA ILE A 56 1.16 6.95 -9.53
C ILE A 56 0.27 8.20 -9.53
N GLU A 57 0.06 8.77 -8.36
CA GLU A 57 -0.70 10.01 -8.16
C GLU A 57 0.29 11.12 -7.80
N HIS A 58 0.08 12.30 -8.36
CA HIS A 58 0.87 13.49 -8.07
C HIS A 58 -0.10 14.64 -7.84
N GLU A 59 0.04 15.30 -6.70
CA GLU A 59 -0.85 16.36 -6.27
C GLU A 59 -0.07 17.59 -5.81
N ARG A 60 -0.64 18.76 -6.08
CA ARG A 60 -0.19 20.05 -5.55
C ARG A 60 -1.37 20.78 -4.96
N ILE A 61 -1.36 20.95 -3.65
CA ILE A 61 -2.38 21.68 -2.90
C ILE A 61 -1.67 22.62 -1.93
N GLY A 62 -2.05 23.91 -1.94
CA GLY A 62 -1.46 24.89 -1.03
C GLY A 62 0.05 25.01 -1.22
N ASP A 63 0.80 24.74 -0.16
CA ASP A 63 2.26 24.70 -0.08
C ASP A 63 2.84 23.27 -0.09
N GLU A 64 2.02 22.26 -0.38
CA GLU A 64 2.39 20.85 -0.38
C GLU A 64 2.54 20.30 -1.82
N GLU A 65 3.50 19.38 -1.99
CA GLU A 65 3.70 18.61 -3.22
C GLU A 65 3.82 17.13 -2.83
N GLU A 66 2.90 16.32 -3.33
CA GLU A 66 2.76 14.92 -2.95
C GLU A 66 2.91 14.00 -4.15
N LEU A 67 3.62 12.89 -3.97
CA LEU A 67 3.76 11.83 -4.98
C LEU A 67 3.52 10.47 -4.32
N GLU A 68 2.46 9.78 -4.74
CA GLU A 68 2.07 8.50 -4.18
C GLU A 68 2.20 7.35 -5.18
N PHE A 69 2.78 6.24 -4.72
CA PHE A 69 2.65 4.96 -5.40
C PHE A 69 1.46 4.22 -4.82
N GLN A 70 0.39 4.15 -5.59
CA GLN A 70 -0.92 3.74 -5.10
C GLN A 70 -1.28 2.32 -5.59
N LEU A 71 -1.85 1.54 -4.68
CA LEU A 71 -2.41 0.22 -4.96
C LEU A 71 -3.87 0.22 -4.51
N ARG A 72 -4.81 0.01 -5.43
CA ARG A 72 -6.26 0.06 -5.14
C ARG A 72 -6.94 -1.24 -5.49
N TRP A 73 -7.80 -1.73 -4.61
CA TRP A 73 -8.61 -2.93 -4.84
C TRP A 73 -9.93 -2.84 -4.06
N PRO A 74 -10.99 -3.54 -4.50
CA PRO A 74 -12.27 -3.54 -3.79
C PRO A 74 -12.17 -4.29 -2.45
N HIS A 75 -12.75 -3.71 -1.40
CA HIS A 75 -13.03 -4.42 -0.16
C HIS A 75 -14.28 -5.29 -0.36
N LYS A 76 -14.18 -6.59 -0.11
CA LYS A 76 -15.35 -7.48 0.06
C LYS A 76 -15.69 -7.62 1.54
#